data_AF-A0A6A3VUE7-F1
#
_entry.id   AF-A0A6A3VUE7-F1
#
_cell.length_a   1.000
_cell.length_b   1.000
_cell.length_c   1.000
_cell.angle_alpha   90.00
_cell.angle_beta   90.00
_cell.angle_gamma   90.00
#
_symmetry.space_group_name_H-M   'P 1'
#
loop_
_entity.id
_entity.type
_entity.pdbx_description
1 polymer ?
#
loop_
_entity_poly.entity_id
_entity_poly.type
_entity_poly.pdbx_seq_one_letter_code
_entity_poly.pdbx_strand_id
1 'polypeptide(L)'
;MKGTHTPTNEWCMAFELSLQDEALHWYRQLPRKTKRTWKLLSDAFIKYYCSKFTESAKARYYSAKREDKEHVCDYLNRLNGYARNAGVQFENGGREAKDHVDHFLDTCDDRGLEERLCHARVKDIHDLEEMINDILRS
;
A
#
# COMPACT_ATOMS: atom_id res chain seq x y z
N MET A 1 -10.71 -8.45 40.33
CA MET A 1 -10.78 -7.97 38.93
C MET A 1 -10.30 -9.11 38.03
N LYS A 2 -11.20 -9.68 37.21
CA LYS A 2 -10.88 -10.80 36.31
C LYS A 2 -10.22 -10.22 35.05
N GLY A 3 -8.94 -10.52 34.83
CA GLY A 3 -8.29 -10.30 33.54
C GLY A 3 -8.81 -11.35 32.57
N THR A 4 -9.59 -10.93 31.59
CA THR A 4 -10.02 -11.76 30.47
C THR A 4 -8.81 -12.02 29.57
N HIS A 5 -8.18 -13.17 29.78
CA HIS A 5 -7.09 -13.66 28.92
C HIS A 5 -7.69 -14.02 27.55
N THR A 6 -7.41 -13.20 26.53
CA THR A 6 -7.87 -13.43 25.16
C THR A 6 -7.31 -14.76 24.62
N PRO A 7 -8.10 -15.57 23.90
CA PRO A 7 -7.69 -16.90 23.41
C PRO A 7 -6.74 -16.74 22.23
N THR A 8 -5.45 -16.76 22.51
CA THR A 8 -4.35 -16.52 21.55
C THR A 8 -4.33 -17.52 20.37
N ASN A 9 -5.20 -18.54 20.39
CA ASN A 9 -5.25 -19.64 19.44
C ASN A 9 -6.45 -19.60 18.48
N GLU A 10 -7.46 -18.75 18.70
CA GLU A 10 -8.63 -18.66 17.81
C GLU A 10 -8.25 -18.19 16.40
N TRP A 11 -7.36 -17.20 16.32
CA TRP A 11 -6.84 -16.68 15.05
C TRP A 11 -6.09 -17.75 14.24
N CYS A 12 -5.30 -18.61 14.90
CA CYS A 12 -4.61 -19.71 14.24
C CYS A 12 -5.60 -20.72 13.65
N MET A 13 -6.68 -21.03 14.37
CA MET A 13 -7.72 -21.95 13.89
C MET A 13 -8.50 -21.37 12.72
N ALA A 14 -8.94 -20.11 12.84
CA ALA A 14 -9.66 -19.42 11.77
C ALA A 14 -8.80 -19.33 10.50
N PHE A 15 -7.51 -19.05 10.66
CA PHE A 15 -6.56 -19.00 9.56
C PHE A 15 -6.35 -20.37 8.90
N GLU A 16 -6.17 -21.45 9.67
CA GLU A 16 -6.06 -22.80 9.12
C GLU A 16 -7.31 -23.18 8.30
N LEU A 17 -8.50 -22.85 8.80
CA LEU A 17 -9.77 -23.11 8.12
C LEU A 17 -9.95 -22.28 6.84
N SER A 18 -9.27 -21.14 6.71
CA SER A 18 -9.34 -20.30 5.52
C SER A 18 -8.40 -20.75 4.39
N LEU A 19 -7.47 -21.67 4.66
CA LEU A 19 -6.50 -22.12 3.66
C LEU A 19 -7.07 -23.21 2.75
N GLN A 20 -6.71 -23.14 1.48
CA GLN A 20 -7.06 -24.14 0.46
C GLN A 20 -5.81 -24.59 -0.30
N ASP A 21 -5.88 -25.78 -0.89
CA ASP A 21 -4.90 -26.35 -1.82
C ASP A 21 -3.44 -26.16 -1.41
N GLU A 22 -2.65 -25.46 -2.23
CA GLU A 22 -1.22 -25.24 -2.03
C GLU A 22 -0.94 -24.51 -0.72
N ALA A 23 -1.82 -23.59 -0.30
CA ALA A 23 -1.64 -22.87 0.95
C ALA A 23 -1.85 -23.78 2.17
N LEU A 24 -2.79 -24.72 2.08
CA LEU A 24 -2.96 -25.73 3.12
C LEU A 24 -1.76 -26.71 3.14
N HIS A 25 -1.21 -27.07 1.99
CA HIS A 25 -0.02 -27.91 1.89
C HIS A 25 1.22 -27.22 2.50
N TRP A 26 1.42 -25.94 2.21
CA TRP A 26 2.45 -25.12 2.85
C TRP A 26 2.27 -25.09 4.38
N TYR A 27 1.06 -24.80 4.86
CA TYR A 27 0.77 -24.73 6.30
C TYR A 27 1.06 -26.04 7.03
N ARG A 28 0.73 -27.20 6.42
CA ARG A 28 0.99 -28.52 6.99
C ARG A 28 2.47 -28.78 7.26
N GLN A 29 3.37 -28.24 6.43
CA GLN A 29 4.82 -28.35 6.57
C GLN A 29 5.40 -27.51 7.72
N LEU A 30 4.64 -26.55 8.28
CA LEU A 30 5.12 -25.70 9.36
C LEU A 30 5.27 -26.47 10.69
N PRO A 31 6.28 -26.12 11.52
CA PRO A 31 6.42 -26.66 12.87
C PRO A 31 5.18 -26.40 13.73
N ARG A 32 4.85 -27.33 14.64
CA ARG A 32 3.69 -27.21 15.55
C ARG A 32 3.73 -25.94 16.41
N LYS A 33 4.92 -25.46 16.78
CA LYS A 33 5.10 -24.19 17.51
C LYS A 33 4.64 -22.99 16.68
N THR A 34 5.05 -22.93 15.41
CA THR A 34 4.65 -21.86 14.47
C THR A 34 3.14 -21.83 14.28
N LYS A 35 2.51 -22.99 14.08
CA LYS A 35 1.05 -23.11 13.88
C LYS A 35 0.20 -22.67 15.08
N ARG A 36 0.74 -22.68 16.30
CA ARG A 36 0.01 -22.39 17.55
C ARG A 36 0.18 -20.97 18.06
N THR A 37 1.03 -20.16 17.41
CA THR A 37 1.32 -18.80 17.83
C THR A 37 1.02 -17.87 16.68
N TRP A 38 -0.04 -17.08 16.79
CA TRP A 38 -0.52 -16.22 15.70
C TRP A 38 0.59 -15.39 15.07
N LYS A 39 1.42 -14.73 15.89
CA LYS A 39 2.56 -13.94 15.42
C LYS A 39 3.54 -14.75 14.56
N LEU A 40 3.91 -15.95 14.99
CA LEU A 40 4.83 -16.81 14.22
C LEU A 40 4.19 -17.32 12.93
N LEU A 41 2.90 -17.65 12.98
CA LEU A 41 2.13 -18.10 11.82
C LEU A 41 1.98 -16.99 10.78
N SER A 42 1.58 -15.78 11.20
CA SER A 42 1.44 -14.61 10.33
C SER A 42 2.78 -14.20 9.72
N ASP A 43 3.85 -14.18 10.51
CA ASP A 43 5.19 -13.82 10.02
C ASP A 43 5.68 -14.83 8.97
N ALA A 44 5.44 -16.13 9.19
CA ALA A 44 5.76 -17.17 8.22
C ALA A 44 4.95 -17.03 6.92
N PHE A 45 3.65 -16.73 7.03
CA PHE A 45 2.77 -16.51 5.88
C PHE A 45 3.22 -15.31 5.04
N ILE A 46 3.42 -14.16 5.69
CA ILE A 46 3.92 -12.94 5.05
C ILE A 46 5.27 -13.22 4.40
N LYS A 47 6.18 -13.91 5.09
CA LYS A 47 7.48 -14.23 4.52
C LYS A 47 7.39 -15.12 3.29
N TYR A 48 6.48 -16.10 3.26
CA TYR A 48 6.37 -17.04 2.14
C TYR A 48 5.65 -16.40 0.95
N TYR A 49 4.44 -15.90 1.17
CA TYR A 49 3.55 -15.39 0.12
C TYR A 49 3.81 -13.93 -0.25
N CYS A 50 4.25 -13.11 0.72
CA CYS A 50 4.55 -11.70 0.52
C CYS A 50 6.07 -11.45 0.43
N SER A 51 6.89 -12.47 0.12
CA SER A 51 8.35 -12.32 -0.10
C SER A 51 8.69 -11.32 -1.21
N LYS A 52 7.79 -11.10 -2.18
CA LYS A 52 7.93 -10.04 -3.19
C LYS A 52 7.77 -8.63 -2.62
N PHE A 53 7.32 -8.53 -1.38
CA PHE A 53 7.01 -7.30 -0.66
C PHE A 53 7.91 -7.15 0.59
N THR A 54 9.15 -7.61 0.54
CA THR A 54 10.16 -7.36 1.59
C THR A 54 10.51 -5.89 1.76
N GLU A 55 10.18 -5.08 0.77
CA GLU A 55 10.32 -3.63 0.86
C GLU A 55 9.42 -3.06 1.96
N SER A 56 10.03 -2.22 2.79
CA SER A 56 9.30 -1.41 3.78
C SER A 56 8.24 -0.55 3.10
N ALA A 57 7.21 -0.14 3.85
CA ALA A 57 6.18 0.74 3.30
C ALA A 57 6.77 2.03 2.71
N LYS A 58 7.82 2.59 3.34
CA LYS A 58 8.57 3.73 2.81
C LYS A 58 9.30 3.41 1.50
N ALA A 59 9.93 2.24 1.41
CA ALA A 59 10.62 1.83 0.18
C ALA A 59 9.63 1.70 -0.98
N ARG A 60 8.44 1.13 -0.75
CA ARG A 60 7.40 1.03 -1.78
C ARG A 60 6.85 2.39 -2.19
N TYR A 61 6.70 3.32 -1.24
CA TYR A 61 6.26 4.68 -1.53
C TYR A 61 7.26 5.43 -2.43
N TYR A 62 8.53 5.49 -2.03
CA TYR A 62 9.54 6.24 -2.77
C TYR A 62 10.00 5.58 -4.08
N SER A 63 9.82 4.27 -4.24
CA SER A 63 10.15 3.57 -5.49
C SER A 63 8.97 3.47 -6.47
N ALA A 64 7.76 3.83 -6.03
CA ALA A 64 6.57 3.76 -6.87
C ALA A 64 6.73 4.59 -8.13
N LYS A 65 6.33 3.99 -9.25
CA LYS A 65 6.19 4.63 -10.56
C LYS A 65 4.93 4.10 -11.21
N ARG A 66 4.34 4.89 -12.11
CA ARG A 66 3.21 4.44 -12.91
C ARG A 66 3.63 3.22 -13.74
N GLU A 67 2.80 2.19 -13.72
CA GLU A 67 3.04 0.98 -14.51
C GLU A 67 2.64 1.18 -15.97
N ASP A 68 3.22 0.38 -16.87
CA ASP A 68 2.89 0.44 -18.29
C ASP A 68 1.39 0.25 -18.51
N LYS A 69 0.74 1.25 -19.11
CA LYS A 69 -0.72 1.33 -19.38
C LYS A 69 -1.60 1.55 -18.14
N GLU A 70 -1.03 1.76 -16.95
CA GLU A 70 -1.80 2.18 -15.78
C GLU A 70 -2.39 3.57 -16.04
N HIS A 71 -3.67 3.75 -15.72
CA HIS A 71 -4.31 5.04 -15.83
C HIS A 71 -3.77 5.99 -14.75
N VAL A 72 -3.64 7.28 -15.06
CA VAL A 72 -3.07 8.28 -14.14
C VAL A 72 -3.82 8.34 -12.80
N CYS A 73 -5.15 8.25 -12.81
CA CYS A 73 -5.94 8.19 -11.58
C CYS A 73 -5.71 6.91 -10.77
N ASP A 74 -5.52 5.77 -11.44
CA ASP A 74 -5.27 4.51 -10.75
C ASP A 74 -3.90 4.57 -10.07
N TYR A 75 -2.92 5.16 -10.75
CA TYR A 75 -1.62 5.43 -10.17
C TYR A 75 -1.70 6.35 -8.97
N LEU A 76 -2.41 7.48 -9.06
CA LEU A 76 -2.59 8.40 -7.94
C LEU A 76 -3.23 7.69 -6.73
N ASN A 77 -4.29 6.92 -6.96
CA ASN A 77 -4.96 6.15 -5.91
C ASN A 77 -4.03 5.12 -5.25
N ARG A 78 -3.20 4.44 -6.04
CA ARG A 78 -2.20 3.48 -5.56
C ARG A 78 -1.11 4.19 -4.73
N LEU A 79 -0.62 5.32 -5.21
CA LEU A 79 0.40 6.12 -4.54
C LEU A 79 -0.11 6.70 -3.21
N ASN A 80 -1.35 7.20 -3.18
CA ASN A 80 -2.04 7.64 -1.94
C ASN A 80 -2.12 6.48 -0.93
N GLY A 81 -2.42 5.27 -1.41
CA GLY A 81 -2.40 4.06 -0.60
C GLY A 81 -1.02 3.76 0.02
N TYR A 82 0.05 3.89 -0.77
CA TYR A 82 1.41 3.71 -0.27
C TYR A 82 1.84 4.79 0.72
N ALA A 83 1.49 6.06 0.47
CA ALA A 83 1.76 7.17 1.37
C ALA A 83 1.12 6.95 2.75
N ARG A 84 -0.15 6.54 2.80
CA ARG A 84 -0.85 6.17 4.06
C ARG A 84 -0.13 5.05 4.79
N ASN A 85 0.27 3.99 4.09
CA ASN A 85 1.00 2.86 4.69
C ASN A 85 2.41 3.25 5.17
N ALA A 86 3.05 4.23 4.53
CA ALA A 86 4.36 4.77 4.90
C ALA A 86 4.30 5.81 6.03
N GLY A 87 3.10 6.28 6.39
CA GLY A 87 2.86 7.30 7.40
C GLY A 87 3.09 8.74 6.93
N VAL A 88 3.12 8.98 5.61
CA VAL A 88 3.29 10.32 5.01
C VAL A 88 2.00 11.12 5.17
N GLN A 89 2.07 12.34 5.73
CA GLN A 89 0.91 13.21 5.97
C GLN A 89 0.63 14.11 4.75
N PHE A 90 0.15 13.52 3.65
CA PHE A 90 -0.10 14.26 2.41
C PHE A 90 -1.49 14.93 2.33
N GLU A 91 -2.43 14.54 3.19
CA GLU A 91 -3.84 14.97 3.10
C GLU A 91 -4.10 16.35 3.71
N ASN A 92 -3.22 16.85 4.59
CA ASN A 92 -3.47 18.07 5.38
C ASN A 92 -2.64 19.28 4.92
N GLY A 93 -2.16 19.27 3.67
CA GLY A 93 -1.29 20.32 3.13
C GLY A 93 0.11 20.35 3.79
N GLY A 94 0.85 21.45 3.56
CA GLY A 94 2.20 21.63 4.11
C GLY A 94 3.29 20.93 3.29
N ARG A 95 4.44 20.67 3.92
CA ARG A 95 5.63 20.15 3.22
C ARG A 95 5.39 18.75 2.65
N GLU A 96 4.87 17.83 3.46
CA GLU A 96 4.68 16.43 3.01
C GLU A 96 3.62 16.31 1.91
N ALA A 97 2.58 17.15 1.92
CA ALA A 97 1.62 17.22 0.82
C ALA A 97 2.28 17.70 -0.47
N LYS A 98 3.12 18.74 -0.39
CA LYS A 98 3.86 19.23 -1.55
C LYS A 98 4.84 18.19 -2.08
N ASP A 99 5.66 17.60 -1.20
CA ASP A 99 6.63 16.56 -1.58
C ASP A 99 5.92 15.33 -2.20
N HIS A 100 4.69 15.04 -1.76
CA HIS A 100 3.87 13.98 -2.33
C HIS A 100 3.36 14.28 -3.74
N VAL A 101 2.91 15.52 -3.97
CA VAL A 101 2.53 16.00 -5.31
C VAL A 101 3.74 15.97 -6.24
N ASP A 102 4.87 16.53 -5.81
CA ASP A 102 6.11 16.54 -6.61
C ASP A 102 6.53 15.10 -6.97
N HIS A 103 6.46 14.17 -6.00
CA HIS A 103 6.74 12.75 -6.24
C HIS A 103 5.78 12.11 -7.23
N PHE A 104 4.48 12.42 -7.18
CA PHE A 104 3.52 11.92 -8.17
C PHE A 104 3.86 12.42 -9.58
N LEU A 105 4.18 13.70 -9.72
CA LEU A 105 4.51 14.31 -11.02
C LEU A 105 5.76 13.69 -11.62
N ASP A 106 6.81 13.50 -10.83
CA ASP A 106 8.07 12.89 -11.25
C ASP A 106 7.92 11.43 -11.70
N THR A 107 6.88 10.74 -11.22
CA THR A 107 6.75 9.29 -11.35
C THR A 107 5.54 8.84 -12.17
N CYS A 108 4.66 9.78 -12.55
CA CYS A 108 3.52 9.51 -13.41
C CYS A 108 3.91 9.32 -14.88
N ASP A 109 5.05 9.87 -15.32
CA ASP A 109 5.55 9.79 -16.71
C ASP A 109 4.44 10.07 -17.74
N ASP A 110 3.68 11.15 -17.51
CA ASP A 110 2.61 11.59 -18.40
C ASP A 110 2.95 12.97 -18.96
N ARG A 111 3.50 12.98 -20.17
CA ARG A 111 3.92 14.21 -20.87
C ARG A 111 2.77 15.18 -21.13
N GLY A 112 1.55 14.68 -21.31
CA GLY A 112 0.38 15.54 -21.53
C GLY A 112 -0.06 16.23 -20.23
N LEU A 113 0.05 15.52 -19.12
CA LEU A 113 -0.16 16.07 -17.79
C LEU A 113 0.93 17.09 -17.43
N GLU A 114 2.20 16.77 -17.69
CA GLU A 114 3.36 17.65 -17.47
C GLU A 114 3.21 18.99 -18.22
N GLU A 115 2.84 18.94 -19.51
CA GLU A 115 2.62 20.15 -20.33
C GLU A 115 1.46 20.99 -19.81
N ARG A 116 0.36 20.38 -19.34
CA ARG A 116 -0.78 21.12 -18.76
C ARG A 116 -0.47 21.66 -17.35
N LEU A 117 0.44 21.03 -16.61
CA LEU A 117 0.83 21.41 -15.26
C LEU A 117 1.93 22.46 -15.18
N CYS A 118 2.72 22.67 -16.24
CA CYS A 118 3.84 23.62 -16.18
C CYS A 118 3.43 25.06 -15.80
N HIS A 119 2.14 25.39 -15.90
CA HIS A 119 1.57 26.68 -15.49
C HIS A 119 0.67 26.60 -14.24
N ALA A 120 0.40 25.41 -13.71
CA ALA A 120 -0.50 25.22 -12.59
C ALA A 120 0.26 25.23 -11.26
N ARG A 121 -0.17 26.07 -10.32
CA ARG A 121 0.33 26.05 -8.93
C ARG A 121 -0.40 24.96 -8.14
N VAL A 122 -0.09 23.70 -8.42
CA VAL A 122 -0.58 22.59 -7.58
C VAL A 122 0.16 22.65 -6.24
N LYS A 123 -0.58 22.86 -5.14
CA LYS A 123 0.02 23.01 -3.80
C LYS A 123 -0.19 21.80 -2.92
N ASP A 124 -1.23 21.03 -3.20
CA ASP A 124 -1.61 19.85 -2.44
C ASP A 124 -2.38 18.84 -3.31
N ILE A 125 -2.77 17.74 -2.69
CA ILE A 125 -3.44 16.63 -3.35
C ILE A 125 -4.81 17.01 -3.93
N HIS A 126 -5.52 17.97 -3.33
CA HIS A 126 -6.85 18.35 -3.78
C HIS A 126 -6.78 19.16 -5.07
N ASP A 127 -5.84 20.12 -5.14
CA ASP A 127 -5.54 20.85 -6.38
C ASP A 127 -5.21 19.86 -7.52
N LEU A 128 -4.43 18.82 -7.22
CA LEU A 128 -4.01 17.81 -8.19
C LEU A 128 -5.20 16.95 -8.67
N GLU A 129 -6.05 16.50 -7.75
CA GLU A 129 -7.23 15.69 -8.06
C GLU A 129 -8.25 16.48 -8.90
N GLU A 130 -8.50 17.75 -8.58
CA GLU A 130 -9.39 18.63 -9.34
C GLU A 130 -8.88 18.78 -10.78
N MET A 131 -7.59 19.05 -10.93
CA MET A 131 -6.97 19.19 -12.25
C MET A 131 -7.02 17.91 -13.09
N ILE A 132 -6.74 16.75 -12.50
CA ILE A 132 -6.82 15.47 -13.21
C ILE A 132 -8.26 15.23 -13.69
N ASN A 133 -9.26 15.56 -12.85
CA ASN A 133 -10.65 15.45 -13.24
C ASN A 133 -11.02 16.41 -14.39
N ASP A 134 -10.51 17.64 -14.39
CA ASP A 134 -10.72 18.59 -15.49
C ASP A 134 -10.07 18.11 -16.80
N ILE A 135 -8.90 17.49 -16.72
CA ILE A 135 -8.21 16.90 -17.87
C ILE A 135 -9.03 15.77 -18.48
N LEU A 136 -9.60 14.90 -17.65
CA LEU A 136 -10.40 13.76 -18.11
C LEU A 136 -11.77 14.16 -18.68
N ARG A 137 -12.22 15.38 -18.37
CA ARG A 137 -13.49 15.93 -18.86
C ARG A 137 -13.36 16.77 -20.12
N SER A 138 -12.15 17.19 -20.50
CA SER A 138 -11.83 17.99 -21.70
C SER A 138 -11.55 17.11 -22.90
#